data_AF-A0A954IGF1-F1
#
_entry.id   AF-A0A954IGF1-F1
#
_cell.length_a   1.000
_cell.length_b   1.000
_cell.length_c   1.000
_cell.angle_alpha   90.00
_cell.angle_beta   90.00
_cell.angle_gamma   90.00
#
_symmetry.space_group_name_H-M   'P 1'
#
loop_
_entity.id
_entity.type
_entity.pdbx_description
1 polymer ?
#
loop_
_entity_poly.entity_id
_entity_poly.type
_entity_poly.pdbx_seq_one_letter_code
_entity_poly.pdbx_strand_id
1 'polypeptide(L)'
;RISWSNRPPVSAVMDTDADGKIVTATDPGERAKLTVMSAETRRTEMKNVCKHCHTPDYINAFYSQYDDFVVLYNEKFAKPGQAIMKALGEQELITKTQFDEEIEWTWFYLWHHEGRRARHGASMMAPDYAHWHGMYEVAERFYMQLIPQARELIEHAKASGQPEKAAAVEAVVEEIMSRPEHKWGPGLKPKTDTPSAEPASAAAAAAAPSADITAAAGTTTPSSPADASGASADDSRESAGESEPESETKPGEPKDSPPNS
;
A
#
# COMPACT_ATOMS: atom_id res chain seq x y z
N ARG A 1 -5.00 -4.75 -10.12
CA ARG A 1 -3.61 -5.19 -9.78
C ARG A 1 -2.82 -5.04 -11.05
N ILE A 2 -1.73 -4.27 -11.01
CA ILE A 2 -1.13 -3.69 -12.21
C ILE A 2 0.21 -4.38 -12.46
N SER A 3 1.29 -3.89 -11.86
CA SER A 3 2.63 -4.48 -11.95
C SER A 3 2.98 -5.46 -10.81
N TRP A 4 2.30 -5.39 -9.66
CA TRP A 4 2.65 -6.14 -8.44
C TRP A 4 1.48 -6.96 -7.87
N SER A 5 1.83 -8.08 -7.24
CA SER A 5 0.95 -8.92 -6.44
C SER A 5 1.24 -8.74 -4.95
N ASN A 6 0.43 -7.91 -4.28
CA ASN A 6 0.50 -7.69 -2.83
C ASN A 6 -0.28 -8.78 -2.04
N ARG A 7 -0.34 -10.00 -2.59
CA ARG A 7 -0.95 -11.20 -1.96
C ARG A 7 0.04 -11.93 -1.05
N PRO A 8 1.19 -12.41 -1.56
CA PRO A 8 2.26 -13.01 -0.73
C PRO A 8 2.90 -12.03 0.27
N PRO A 9 3.69 -12.53 1.24
CA PRO A 9 4.50 -11.70 2.13
C PRO A 9 5.39 -10.74 1.34
N VAL A 10 6.32 -11.27 0.53
CA VAL A 10 7.12 -10.50 -0.43
C VAL A 10 6.28 -10.28 -1.70
N SER A 11 6.08 -9.02 -2.12
CA SER A 11 5.34 -8.71 -3.35
C SER A 11 6.04 -9.27 -4.57
N ALA A 12 5.32 -10.07 -5.36
CA ALA A 12 5.81 -10.62 -6.61
C ALA A 12 5.44 -9.74 -7.81
N VAL A 13 6.30 -9.67 -8.82
CA VAL A 13 6.01 -9.05 -10.12
C VAL A 13 4.88 -9.82 -10.81
N MET A 14 3.91 -9.11 -11.39
CA MET A 14 2.77 -9.69 -12.10
C MET A 14 3.12 -10.05 -13.55
N ASP A 15 4.14 -10.87 -13.74
CA ASP A 15 4.35 -11.62 -14.98
C ASP A 15 3.58 -12.94 -14.86
N THR A 16 2.76 -13.29 -15.86
CA THR A 16 1.92 -14.48 -15.81
C THR A 16 1.98 -15.34 -17.05
N ASP A 17 1.85 -16.65 -16.85
CA ASP A 17 1.70 -17.66 -17.90
C ASP A 17 0.30 -17.64 -18.57
N ALA A 18 0.06 -18.61 -19.45
CA ALA A 18 -1.21 -18.78 -20.17
C ALA A 18 -2.40 -19.10 -19.24
N ASP A 19 -2.15 -19.70 -18.07
CA ASP A 19 -3.17 -19.99 -17.05
C ASP A 19 -3.43 -18.77 -16.12
N GLY A 20 -2.70 -17.67 -16.32
CA GLY A 20 -2.76 -16.49 -15.46
C GLY A 20 -2.05 -16.66 -14.11
N LYS A 21 -1.25 -17.72 -13.93
CA LYS A 21 -0.43 -17.95 -12.73
C LYS A 21 0.83 -17.09 -12.80
N ILE A 22 1.34 -16.65 -11.65
CA ILE A 22 2.56 -15.83 -11.60
C ILE A 22 3.77 -16.69 -11.97
N VAL A 23 4.58 -16.21 -12.92
CA VAL A 23 5.83 -16.89 -13.32
C VAL A 23 6.87 -16.75 -12.20
N THR A 24 7.26 -17.88 -11.61
CA THR A 24 8.19 -17.94 -10.47
C THR A 24 9.65 -18.16 -10.87
N ALA A 25 9.94 -18.50 -12.13
CA ALA A 25 11.30 -18.67 -12.64
C ALA A 25 12.16 -17.45 -12.32
N THR A 26 13.35 -17.65 -11.75
CA THR A 26 14.21 -16.56 -11.28
C THR A 26 15.02 -15.94 -12.41
N ASP A 27 15.52 -16.76 -13.34
CA ASP A 27 16.26 -16.33 -14.52
C ASP A 27 15.42 -15.41 -15.43
N PRO A 28 15.94 -14.26 -15.89
CA PRO A 28 15.20 -13.35 -16.77
C PRO A 28 14.83 -13.98 -18.13
N GLY A 29 15.69 -14.81 -18.71
CA GLY A 29 15.47 -15.43 -20.01
C GLY A 29 14.44 -16.56 -19.98
N GLU A 30 14.44 -17.35 -18.91
CA GLU A 30 13.40 -18.36 -18.63
C GLU A 30 12.06 -17.68 -18.32
N ARG A 31 12.05 -16.68 -17.42
CA ARG A 31 10.84 -15.92 -17.09
C ARG A 31 10.21 -15.31 -18.35
N ALA A 32 11.01 -14.71 -19.23
CA ALA A 32 10.51 -14.13 -20.49
C ALA A 32 9.84 -15.17 -21.41
N LYS A 33 10.36 -16.40 -21.48
CA LYS A 33 9.76 -17.49 -22.28
C LYS A 33 8.42 -17.98 -21.73
N LEU A 34 8.24 -17.94 -20.41
CA LEU A 34 7.03 -18.40 -19.72
C LEU A 34 5.95 -17.30 -19.61
N THR A 35 6.31 -16.03 -19.82
CA THR A 35 5.42 -14.89 -19.63
C THR A 35 4.55 -14.65 -20.86
N VAL A 36 3.24 -14.84 -20.72
CA VAL A 36 2.22 -14.54 -21.73
C VAL A 36 1.67 -13.12 -21.57
N MET A 37 1.51 -12.67 -20.32
CA MET A 37 1.13 -11.29 -20.00
C MET A 37 2.10 -10.75 -18.96
N SER A 38 2.81 -9.67 -19.29
CA SER A 38 3.84 -9.07 -18.44
C SER A 38 3.28 -8.02 -17.48
N ALA A 39 4.03 -7.74 -16.41
CA ALA A 39 3.76 -6.64 -15.50
C ALA A 39 3.82 -5.27 -16.20
N GLU A 40 4.65 -5.11 -17.24
CA GLU A 40 4.79 -3.86 -17.98
C GLU A 40 3.66 -3.64 -18.99
N THR A 41 3.15 -4.71 -19.60
CA THR A 41 1.92 -4.66 -20.41
C THR A 41 0.75 -4.17 -19.54
N ARG A 42 0.55 -4.80 -18.37
CA ARG A 42 -0.48 -4.40 -17.40
C ARG A 42 -0.29 -2.97 -16.90
N ARG A 43 0.94 -2.53 -16.68
CA ARG A 43 1.27 -1.14 -16.34
C ARG A 43 0.87 -0.19 -17.45
N THR A 44 1.20 -0.52 -18.70
CA THR A 44 0.84 0.30 -19.87
C THR A 44 -0.68 0.44 -20.03
N GLU A 45 -1.44 -0.65 -19.87
CA GLU A 45 -2.91 -0.64 -19.86
C GLU A 45 -3.46 0.31 -18.79
N MET A 46 -2.97 0.22 -17.54
CA MET A 46 -3.44 1.13 -16.48
C MET A 46 -3.00 2.57 -16.70
N LYS A 47 -1.77 2.81 -17.20
CA LYS A 47 -1.30 4.17 -17.57
C LYS A 47 -2.22 4.79 -18.63
N ASN A 48 -2.80 4.00 -19.54
CA ASN A 48 -3.78 4.51 -20.51
C ASN A 48 -5.10 4.94 -19.85
N VAL A 49 -5.55 4.29 -18.77
CA VAL A 49 -6.67 4.80 -17.95
C VAL A 49 -6.27 6.13 -17.30
N CYS A 50 -5.11 6.21 -16.63
CA CYS A 50 -4.67 7.43 -15.95
C CYS A 50 -4.53 8.65 -16.87
N LYS A 51 -4.12 8.45 -18.14
CA LYS A 51 -3.96 9.51 -19.16
C LYS A 51 -5.24 10.28 -19.50
N HIS A 52 -6.42 9.78 -19.14
CA HIS A 52 -7.67 10.51 -19.34
C HIS A 52 -7.75 11.78 -18.47
N CYS A 53 -7.03 11.83 -17.34
CA CYS A 53 -7.08 12.94 -16.39
C CYS A 53 -5.70 13.50 -16.00
N HIS A 54 -4.61 12.74 -16.17
CA HIS A 54 -3.28 13.11 -15.67
C HIS A 54 -2.22 13.17 -16.79
N THR A 55 -1.23 14.04 -16.62
CA THR A 55 -0.10 14.14 -17.55
C THR A 55 0.80 12.90 -17.48
N PRO A 56 1.52 12.56 -18.58
CA PRO A 56 2.46 11.43 -18.58
C PRO A 56 3.49 11.51 -17.45
N ASP A 57 4.02 12.70 -17.14
CA ASP A 57 5.04 12.89 -16.10
C ASP A 57 4.51 12.61 -14.70
N TYR A 58 3.29 13.08 -14.38
CA TYR A 58 2.63 12.77 -13.10
C TYR A 58 2.44 11.25 -12.95
N ILE A 59 1.97 10.60 -14.02
CA ILE A 59 1.73 9.15 -14.04
C ILE A 59 3.05 8.38 -13.85
N ASN A 60 4.12 8.80 -14.54
CA ASN A 60 5.45 8.20 -14.41
C ASN A 60 6.01 8.36 -12.98
N ALA A 61 5.89 9.56 -12.40
CA ALA A 61 6.35 9.84 -11.04
C ALA A 61 5.60 9.01 -9.97
N PHE A 62 4.26 8.92 -10.08
CA PHE A 62 3.46 8.05 -9.22
C PHE A 62 3.94 6.59 -9.30
N TYR A 63 4.17 6.08 -10.51
CA TYR A 63 4.60 4.69 -10.69
C TYR A 63 6.01 4.42 -10.17
N SER A 64 6.95 5.37 -10.30
CA SER A 64 8.28 5.25 -9.67
C SER A 64 8.14 5.16 -8.15
N GLN A 65 7.43 6.11 -7.54
CA GLN A 65 7.22 6.13 -6.09
C GLN A 65 6.54 4.84 -5.58
N TYR A 66 5.57 4.31 -6.31
CA TYR A 66 4.90 3.05 -5.95
C TYR A 66 5.85 1.84 -6.04
N ASP A 67 6.69 1.77 -7.07
CA ASP A 67 7.68 0.69 -7.19
C ASP A 67 8.75 0.79 -6.10
N ASP A 68 9.30 1.98 -5.85
CA ASP A 68 10.27 2.24 -4.79
C ASP A 68 9.71 1.88 -3.41
N PHE A 69 8.43 2.17 -3.16
CA PHE A 69 7.73 1.78 -1.93
C PHE A 69 7.61 0.25 -1.79
N VAL A 70 7.22 -0.45 -2.86
CA VAL A 70 7.08 -1.93 -2.83
C VAL A 70 8.46 -2.60 -2.67
N VAL A 71 9.50 -2.09 -3.32
CA VAL A 71 10.89 -2.55 -3.15
C VAL A 71 11.37 -2.30 -1.72
N LEU A 72 11.18 -1.09 -1.17
CA LEU A 72 11.53 -0.77 0.22
C LEU A 72 10.87 -1.74 1.21
N TYR A 73 9.57 -1.98 1.06
CA TYR A 73 8.85 -2.95 1.90
C TYR A 73 9.41 -4.38 1.74
N ASN A 74 9.67 -4.80 0.50
CA ASN A 74 10.17 -6.14 0.18
C ASN A 74 11.57 -6.40 0.78
N GLU A 75 12.53 -5.50 0.53
CA GLU A 75 13.93 -5.70 0.93
C GLU A 75 14.15 -5.48 2.43
N LYS A 76 13.49 -4.48 3.03
CA LYS A 76 13.71 -4.10 4.44
C LYS A 76 12.88 -4.88 5.45
N PHE A 77 11.73 -5.44 5.05
CA PHE A 77 10.81 -6.06 6.01
C PHE A 77 10.39 -7.47 5.61
N ALA A 78 9.86 -7.66 4.40
CA ALA A 78 9.28 -8.95 4.04
C ALA A 78 10.33 -10.05 3.82
N LYS A 79 11.40 -9.78 3.06
CA LYS A 79 12.49 -10.75 2.86
C LYS A 79 13.23 -11.06 4.17
N PRO A 80 13.63 -10.06 5.00
CA PRO A 80 14.22 -10.32 6.31
C PRO A 80 13.32 -11.13 7.25
N GLY A 81 12.05 -10.75 7.42
CA GLY A 81 11.13 -11.48 8.30
C GLY A 81 10.87 -12.91 7.81
N GLN A 82 10.75 -13.12 6.49
CA GLN A 82 10.62 -14.46 5.92
C GLN A 82 11.90 -15.31 6.14
N ALA A 83 13.09 -14.70 6.09
CA ALA A 83 14.35 -15.39 6.35
C ALA A 83 14.48 -15.82 7.83
N ILE A 84 14.08 -14.96 8.77
CA ILE A 84 14.05 -15.27 10.22
C ILE A 84 13.08 -16.44 10.49
N MET A 85 11.84 -16.34 10.02
CA MET A 85 10.84 -17.40 10.20
C MET A 85 11.26 -18.73 9.56
N LYS A 86 11.90 -18.67 8.38
CA LYS A 86 12.48 -19.85 7.72
C LYS A 86 13.59 -20.48 8.56
N ALA A 87 14.51 -19.67 9.09
CA ALA A 87 15.62 -20.16 9.91
C ALA A 87 15.12 -20.82 11.22
N LEU A 88 14.16 -20.20 11.89
CA LEU A 88 13.52 -20.77 13.09
C LEU A 88 12.88 -22.13 12.80
N GLY A 89 12.12 -22.25 11.69
CA GLY A 89 11.47 -23.51 11.30
C GLY A 89 12.47 -24.60 10.86
N GLU A 90 13.52 -24.23 10.12
CA GLU A 90 14.56 -25.18 9.69
C GLU A 90 15.43 -25.70 10.85
N GLN A 91 15.63 -24.89 11.89
CA GLN A 91 16.32 -25.31 13.11
C GLN A 91 15.38 -25.98 14.13
N GLU A 92 14.09 -26.11 13.82
CA GLU A 92 13.05 -26.62 14.74
C GLU A 92 13.07 -25.87 16.09
N LEU A 93 13.25 -24.54 16.05
CA LEU A 93 13.10 -23.64 17.20
C LEU A 93 11.69 -23.04 17.30
N ILE A 94 10.85 -23.29 16.29
CA ILE A 94 9.40 -23.18 16.30
C ILE A 94 8.79 -24.53 15.90
N THR A 95 7.54 -24.78 16.24
CA THR A 95 6.88 -26.07 15.98
C THR A 95 6.46 -26.24 14.51
N LYS A 96 5.89 -27.41 14.18
CA LYS A 96 5.27 -27.70 12.87
C LYS A 96 3.75 -27.46 12.89
N THR A 97 3.19 -27.17 14.05
CA THR A 97 1.84 -26.61 14.16
C THR A 97 1.91 -25.17 13.65
N GLN A 98 0.87 -24.69 12.98
CA GLN A 98 0.82 -23.30 12.55
C GLN A 98 -0.03 -22.49 13.51
N PHE A 99 0.44 -21.28 13.81
CA PHE A 99 -0.19 -20.31 14.70
C PHE A 99 -0.30 -20.75 16.17
N ASP A 100 0.60 -21.62 16.65
CA ASP A 100 0.70 -21.97 18.07
C ASP A 100 1.72 -21.11 18.85
N GLU A 101 2.64 -20.44 18.15
CA GLU A 101 3.63 -19.53 18.74
C GLU A 101 3.38 -18.06 18.39
N GLU A 102 3.64 -17.15 19.34
CA GLU A 102 3.33 -15.72 19.17
C GLU A 102 4.05 -15.08 17.98
N ILE A 103 5.28 -15.51 17.70
CA ILE A 103 6.09 -14.98 16.60
C ILE A 103 5.46 -15.25 15.22
N GLU A 104 4.69 -16.33 15.06
CA GLU A 104 3.95 -16.60 13.82
C GLU A 104 2.81 -15.61 13.62
N TRP A 105 2.12 -15.23 14.71
CA TRP A 105 1.09 -14.19 14.70
C TRP A 105 1.70 -12.81 14.42
N THR A 106 2.81 -12.46 15.07
CA THR A 106 3.57 -11.23 14.80
C THR A 106 3.97 -11.13 13.33
N TRP A 107 4.54 -12.20 12.77
CA TRP A 107 4.89 -12.28 11.36
C TRP A 107 3.65 -12.12 10.45
N PHE A 108 2.56 -12.81 10.76
CA PHE A 108 1.32 -12.73 10.00
C PHE A 108 0.72 -11.32 10.01
N TYR A 109 0.66 -10.62 11.15
CA TYR A 109 0.18 -9.24 11.20
C TYR A 109 1.05 -8.29 10.37
N LEU A 110 2.38 -8.40 10.52
CA LEU A 110 3.35 -7.60 9.77
C LEU A 110 3.14 -7.70 8.26
N TRP A 111 2.99 -8.90 7.69
CA TRP A 111 2.87 -9.03 6.22
C TRP A 111 1.44 -9.00 5.69
N HIS A 112 0.49 -9.65 6.37
CA HIS A 112 -0.87 -9.85 5.86
C HIS A 112 -1.78 -8.64 6.12
N HIS A 113 -1.67 -8.05 7.31
CA HIS A 113 -2.52 -6.94 7.71
C HIS A 113 -1.85 -5.62 7.32
N GLU A 114 -0.73 -5.31 7.97
CA GLU A 114 -0.08 -4.00 7.93
C GLU A 114 0.67 -3.81 6.61
N GLY A 115 1.53 -4.77 6.24
CA GLY A 115 2.30 -4.73 5.00
C GLY A 115 1.43 -4.77 3.75
N ARG A 116 0.30 -5.49 3.75
CA ARG A 116 -0.66 -5.45 2.64
C ARG A 116 -1.36 -4.10 2.56
N ARG A 117 -1.80 -3.57 3.69
CA ARG A 117 -2.48 -2.27 3.80
C ARG A 117 -1.55 -1.13 3.37
N ALA A 118 -0.28 -1.14 3.81
CA ALA A 118 0.79 -0.23 3.38
C ALA A 118 0.93 -0.20 1.85
N ARG A 119 1.17 -1.36 1.23
CA ARG A 119 1.33 -1.50 -0.22
C ARG A 119 0.04 -1.16 -0.98
N HIS A 120 -1.13 -1.42 -0.41
CA HIS A 120 -2.40 -1.04 -1.04
C HIS A 120 -2.64 0.46 -0.96
N GLY A 121 -2.36 1.10 0.19
CA GLY A 121 -2.44 2.54 0.37
C GLY A 121 -1.55 3.29 -0.63
N ALA A 122 -0.30 2.84 -0.79
CA ALA A 122 0.61 3.35 -1.82
C ALA A 122 0.03 3.19 -3.24
N SER A 123 -0.55 2.03 -3.57
CA SER A 123 -1.17 1.78 -4.89
C SER A 123 -2.43 2.61 -5.18
N MET A 124 -3.05 3.20 -4.15
CA MET A 124 -4.34 3.92 -4.24
C MET A 124 -4.22 5.40 -3.87
N MET A 125 -3.00 5.96 -3.78
CA MET A 125 -2.74 7.35 -3.36
C MET A 125 -3.34 7.70 -1.99
N ALA A 126 -3.35 6.74 -1.06
CA ALA A 126 -3.83 6.94 0.31
C ALA A 126 -2.61 7.04 1.27
N PRO A 127 -2.03 8.25 1.49
CA PRO A 127 -0.76 8.41 2.19
C PRO A 127 -0.82 7.96 3.66
N ASP A 128 -1.97 8.14 4.31
CA ASP A 128 -2.19 7.72 5.70
C ASP A 128 -2.16 6.19 5.86
N TYR A 129 -2.81 5.48 4.93
CA TYR A 129 -2.75 4.01 4.84
C TYR A 129 -1.41 3.47 4.34
N ALA A 130 -0.65 4.25 3.58
CA ALA A 130 0.72 3.91 3.22
C ALA A 130 1.68 4.08 4.40
N HIS A 131 1.48 5.10 5.25
CA HIS A 131 2.38 5.48 6.33
C HIS A 131 1.88 5.07 7.72
N TRP A 132 1.02 5.86 8.36
CA TRP A 132 0.60 5.68 9.76
C TRP A 132 -0.04 4.33 10.02
N HIS A 133 -1.00 3.96 9.18
CA HIS A 133 -1.63 2.65 9.27
C HIS A 133 -0.87 1.57 8.48
N GLY A 134 0.24 1.92 7.83
CA GLY A 134 0.99 1.03 6.95
C GLY A 134 2.42 0.80 7.44
N MET A 135 3.38 1.49 6.83
CA MET A 135 4.81 1.31 7.10
C MET A 135 5.23 1.60 8.56
N TYR A 136 4.48 2.42 9.29
CA TYR A 136 4.69 2.62 10.72
C TYR A 136 4.38 1.36 11.53
N GLU A 137 3.20 0.75 11.33
CA GLU A 137 2.81 -0.50 11.98
C GLU A 137 3.77 -1.64 11.58
N VAL A 138 4.12 -1.76 10.29
CA VAL A 138 5.12 -2.74 9.81
C VAL A 138 6.47 -2.60 10.51
N ALA A 139 6.94 -1.36 10.72
CA ALA A 139 8.18 -1.12 11.43
C ALA A 139 8.06 -1.45 12.92
N GLU A 140 6.97 -1.06 13.57
CA GLU A 140 6.70 -1.40 14.97
C GLU A 140 6.73 -2.93 15.17
N ARG A 141 6.01 -3.72 14.37
CA ARG A 141 6.07 -5.19 14.45
C ARG A 141 7.47 -5.72 14.21
N PHE A 142 8.17 -5.24 13.19
CA PHE A 142 9.49 -5.77 12.85
C PHE A 142 10.48 -5.58 14.00
N TYR A 143 10.61 -4.34 14.50
CA TYR A 143 11.65 -4.00 15.46
C TYR A 143 11.26 -4.19 16.93
N MET A 144 9.99 -4.01 17.29
CA MET A 144 9.53 -4.08 18.68
C MET A 144 8.99 -5.46 19.07
N GLN A 145 8.70 -6.33 18.10
CA GLN A 145 8.08 -7.64 18.34
C GLN A 145 8.87 -8.78 17.67
N LEU A 146 8.98 -8.81 16.33
CA LEU A 146 9.58 -9.93 15.59
C LEU A 146 11.06 -10.16 15.95
N ILE A 147 11.87 -9.10 15.96
CA ILE A 147 13.30 -9.20 16.30
C ILE A 147 13.51 -9.59 17.79
N PRO A 148 12.83 -8.97 18.78
CA PRO A 148 12.86 -9.44 20.16
C PRO A 148 12.42 -10.89 20.37
N GLN A 149 11.28 -11.30 19.80
CA GLN A 149 10.76 -12.67 19.91
C GLN A 149 11.72 -13.70 19.29
N ALA A 150 12.33 -13.39 18.14
CA ALA A 150 13.36 -14.26 17.55
C ALA A 150 14.58 -14.41 18.46
N ARG A 151 15.02 -13.33 19.13
CA ARG A 151 16.12 -13.36 20.11
C ARG A 151 15.74 -14.12 21.39
N GLU A 152 14.49 -14.03 21.85
CA GLU A 152 14.01 -14.82 22.98
C GLU A 152 14.03 -16.33 22.68
N LEU A 153 13.59 -16.75 21.49
CA LEU A 153 13.67 -18.15 21.05
C LEU A 153 15.13 -18.63 20.93
N ILE A 154 16.05 -17.76 20.48
CA ILE A 154 17.50 -18.03 20.46
C ILE A 154 18.03 -18.25 21.89
N GLU A 155 17.71 -17.38 22.85
CA GLU A 155 18.16 -17.54 24.24
C GLU A 155 17.55 -18.77 24.93
N HIS A 156 16.26 -19.06 24.69
CA HIS A 156 15.61 -20.27 25.17
C HIS A 156 16.25 -21.54 24.59
N ALA A 157 16.65 -21.52 23.31
CA ALA A 157 17.39 -22.61 22.67
C ALA A 157 18.79 -22.79 23.27
N LYS A 158 19.54 -21.70 23.54
CA LYS A 158 20.82 -21.75 24.27
C LYS A 158 20.65 -22.38 25.66
N ALA A 159 19.67 -21.93 26.43
CA ALA A 159 19.38 -22.44 27.77
C ALA A 159 18.92 -23.91 27.77
N SER A 160 18.21 -24.33 26.73
CA SER A 160 17.72 -25.71 26.54
C SER A 160 18.77 -26.68 25.97
N GLY A 161 20.05 -26.28 25.90
CA GLY A 161 21.13 -27.14 25.40
C GLY A 161 21.16 -27.31 23.88
N GLN A 162 20.58 -26.37 23.11
CA GLN A 162 20.59 -26.34 21.65
C GLN A 162 21.42 -25.15 21.08
N PRO A 163 22.69 -24.94 21.50
CA PRO A 163 23.45 -23.73 21.15
C PRO A 163 23.79 -23.63 19.66
N GLU A 164 23.97 -24.74 18.95
CA GLU A 164 24.26 -24.73 17.51
C GLU A 164 23.07 -24.25 16.68
N LYS A 165 21.86 -24.74 17.01
CA LYS A 165 20.59 -24.27 16.42
C LYS A 165 20.36 -22.79 16.71
N ALA A 166 20.60 -22.37 17.96
CA ALA A 166 20.48 -20.97 18.37
C ALA A 166 21.42 -20.06 17.57
N ALA A 167 22.71 -20.44 17.47
CA ALA A 167 23.72 -19.69 16.72
C ALA A 167 23.39 -19.58 15.22
N ALA A 168 22.77 -20.60 14.62
CA ALA A 168 22.35 -20.58 13.22
C ALA A 168 21.24 -19.54 12.96
N VAL A 169 20.27 -19.38 13.87
CA VAL A 169 19.23 -18.34 13.74
C VAL A 169 19.79 -16.95 14.12
N GLU A 170 20.62 -16.88 15.17
CA GLU A 170 21.29 -15.64 15.60
C GLU A 170 22.13 -15.03 14.48
N ALA A 171 22.88 -15.85 13.71
CA ALA A 171 23.62 -15.39 12.55
C ALA A 171 22.73 -14.75 11.46
N VAL A 172 21.51 -15.26 11.25
CA VAL A 172 20.55 -14.67 10.30
C VAL A 172 20.00 -13.35 10.81
N VAL A 173 19.63 -13.28 12.10
CA VAL A 173 19.13 -12.06 12.73
C VAL A 173 20.18 -10.94 12.71
N GLU A 174 21.43 -11.24 13.08
CA GLU A 174 22.49 -10.23 13.13
C GLU A 174 23.00 -9.84 11.74
N GLU A 175 23.01 -10.74 10.75
CA GLU A 175 23.26 -10.36 9.34
C GLU A 175 22.25 -9.30 8.87
N ILE A 176 20.95 -9.58 9.04
CA ILE A 176 19.85 -8.65 8.72
C ILE A 176 20.03 -7.31 9.44
N MET A 177 20.27 -7.35 10.76
CA MET A 177 20.37 -6.12 11.57
C MET A 177 21.66 -5.32 11.31
N SER A 178 22.68 -5.93 10.71
CA SER A 178 23.90 -5.23 10.27
C SER A 178 23.72 -4.40 8.99
N ARG A 179 22.67 -4.64 8.20
CA ARG A 179 22.46 -3.99 6.90
C ARG A 179 22.21 -2.47 7.03
N PRO A 180 22.61 -1.65 6.05
CA PRO A 180 22.53 -0.18 6.15
C PRO A 180 21.16 0.38 6.52
N GLU A 181 20.08 -0.25 6.06
CA GLU A 181 18.69 0.14 6.26
C GLU A 181 18.14 -0.16 7.66
N HIS A 182 18.84 -1.01 8.43
CA HIS A 182 18.54 -1.39 9.83
C HIS A 182 19.44 -0.70 10.87
N LYS A 183 20.39 0.16 10.47
CA LYS A 183 21.42 0.80 11.34
C LYS A 183 20.96 1.47 12.63
N TRP A 184 19.69 1.85 12.74
CA TRP A 184 19.08 2.47 13.92
C TRP A 184 18.51 1.44 14.92
N GLY A 185 18.25 0.22 14.46
CA GLY A 185 17.69 -0.89 15.24
C GLY A 185 18.52 -1.30 16.46
N PRO A 186 19.87 -1.35 16.42
CA PRO A 186 20.68 -1.64 17.60
C PRO A 186 20.54 -0.61 18.76
N GLY A 187 19.99 0.58 18.49
CA GLY A 187 19.68 1.58 19.51
C GLY A 187 18.32 1.40 20.19
N LEU A 188 17.49 0.47 19.69
CA LEU A 188 16.15 0.23 20.23
C LEU A 188 16.24 -0.63 21.50
N LYS A 189 15.57 -0.17 22.55
CA LYS A 189 15.37 -0.96 23.77
C LYS A 189 14.14 -1.85 23.59
N PRO A 190 14.17 -3.12 24.03
CA PRO A 190 12.96 -3.93 24.10
C PRO A 190 11.85 -3.21 24.86
N LYS A 191 10.61 -3.41 24.43
CA LYS A 191 9.45 -2.95 25.19
C LYS A 191 9.33 -3.81 26.44
N THR A 192 9.87 -3.34 27.55
CA THR A 192 9.67 -3.99 28.86
C THR A 192 8.19 -3.91 29.23
N ASP A 193 7.56 -5.01 29.63
CA ASP A 193 6.16 -5.07 30.08
C ASP A 193 5.87 -4.33 31.40
N THR A 194 6.79 -3.49 31.85
CA THR A 194 6.47 -2.43 32.81
C THR A 194 5.59 -1.42 32.07
N PRO A 195 4.30 -1.24 32.43
CA PRO A 195 3.55 -0.12 31.91
C PRO A 195 4.28 1.16 32.31
N SER A 196 4.83 1.87 31.31
CA SER A 196 5.35 3.21 31.53
C SER A 196 4.18 4.01 32.07
N ALA A 197 4.25 4.40 33.34
CA ALA A 197 3.27 5.27 33.94
C ALA A 197 3.31 6.60 33.17
N GLU A 198 2.37 6.79 32.25
CA GLU A 198 2.20 8.08 31.60
C GLU A 198 1.98 9.12 32.69
N PRO A 199 2.71 10.26 32.67
CA PRO A 199 2.38 11.35 33.56
C PRO A 199 1.02 11.88 33.13
N ALA A 200 -0.01 11.59 33.93
CA ALA A 200 -1.38 12.02 33.69
C ALA A 200 -1.44 13.54 33.49
N SER A 201 -1.57 13.98 32.24
CA SER A 201 -1.51 15.38 31.85
C SER A 201 -2.41 15.63 30.65
N ALA A 202 -3.23 16.69 30.75
CA ALA A 202 -4.12 17.19 29.71
C ALA A 202 -5.33 16.30 29.28
N ALA A 203 -6.02 15.70 30.25
CA ALA A 203 -7.43 15.30 30.10
C ALA A 203 -8.33 15.98 31.15
N ALA A 204 -8.30 17.31 31.20
CA ALA A 204 -9.18 18.12 32.03
C ALA A 204 -9.63 19.39 31.29
N ALA A 205 -10.90 19.77 31.47
CA ALA A 205 -11.56 20.98 30.96
C ALA A 205 -11.82 21.06 29.44
N ALA A 206 -12.77 20.23 28.97
CA ALA A 206 -13.64 20.57 27.83
C ALA A 206 -15.12 20.26 28.16
N ALA A 207 -15.57 20.67 29.35
CA ALA A 207 -16.99 20.65 29.70
C ALA A 207 -17.65 21.92 29.15
N ALA A 208 -18.39 21.79 28.04
CA ALA A 208 -19.24 22.86 27.54
C ALA A 208 -20.39 23.13 28.52
N PRO A 209 -20.69 24.39 28.89
CA PRO A 209 -21.84 24.70 29.73
C PRO A 209 -23.13 24.58 28.92
N SER A 210 -24.02 23.67 29.33
CA SER A 210 -25.38 23.58 28.81
C SER A 210 -26.16 24.86 29.14
N ALA A 211 -26.56 25.61 28.11
CA ALA A 211 -27.49 26.73 28.25
C ALA A 211 -28.93 26.20 28.18
N ASP A 212 -29.59 26.17 29.32
CA ASP A 212 -31.02 25.89 29.45
C ASP A 212 -31.82 27.06 28.83
N ILE A 213 -32.66 26.79 27.83
CA ILE A 213 -33.63 27.76 27.30
C ILE A 213 -35.02 27.11 27.36
N THR A 214 -35.75 27.44 28.40
CA THR A 214 -37.17 27.15 28.54
C THR A 214 -38.00 28.03 27.61
N ALA A 215 -39.14 27.49 27.16
CA ALA A 215 -39.92 28.06 26.07
C ALA A 215 -40.71 29.33 26.46
N ALA A 216 -40.84 30.25 25.50
CA ALA A 216 -41.95 31.20 25.42
C ALA A 216 -42.40 31.34 23.96
N ALA A 217 -43.67 31.05 23.70
CA ALA A 217 -44.26 31.18 22.36
C ALA A 217 -44.73 32.63 22.10
N GLY A 218 -44.59 33.09 20.86
CA GLY A 218 -45.03 34.43 20.44
C GLY A 218 -45.12 34.54 18.92
N THR A 219 -46.31 34.31 18.37
CA THR A 219 -46.63 34.48 16.94
C THR A 219 -46.64 35.96 16.53
N THR A 220 -46.03 36.29 15.37
CA THR A 220 -46.62 37.17 14.31
C THR A 220 -45.68 37.36 13.11
N THR A 221 -46.17 36.99 11.92
CA THR A 221 -45.93 37.69 10.63
C THR A 221 -47.09 38.70 10.42
N PRO A 222 -47.06 39.66 9.46
CA PRO A 222 -46.32 39.66 8.18
C PRO A 222 -45.74 41.02 7.72
N SER A 223 -45.28 41.01 6.45
CA SER A 223 -45.31 42.10 5.45
C SER A 223 -44.00 42.78 5.05
N SER A 224 -43.66 42.57 3.78
CA SER A 224 -42.77 43.41 2.96
C SER A 224 -43.57 44.61 2.41
N PRO A 225 -42.87 45.68 1.98
CA PRO A 225 -43.25 46.37 0.74
C PRO A 225 -42.14 46.29 -0.31
N ALA A 226 -42.53 46.55 -1.56
CA ALA A 226 -41.71 46.40 -2.77
C ALA A 226 -41.17 47.73 -3.32
N ASP A 227 -40.30 47.59 -4.32
CA ASP A 227 -40.01 48.48 -5.46
C ASP A 227 -39.68 49.96 -5.25
N ALA A 228 -38.48 50.33 -5.72
CA ALA A 228 -38.29 51.50 -6.56
C ALA A 228 -37.17 51.22 -7.60
N SER A 229 -37.43 51.61 -8.85
CA SER A 229 -36.64 51.23 -10.04
C SER A 229 -35.61 52.29 -10.45
N GLY A 230 -34.63 51.87 -11.28
CA GLY A 230 -33.65 52.76 -11.92
C GLY A 230 -32.96 52.09 -13.12
N ALA A 231 -33.42 52.39 -14.34
CA ALA A 231 -32.75 52.04 -15.60
C ALA A 231 -31.50 52.95 -15.80
N SER A 232 -30.56 52.81 -16.74
CA SER A 232 -30.35 52.00 -17.97
C SER A 232 -28.80 51.93 -18.23
N ALA A 233 -28.19 51.43 -19.32
CA ALA A 233 -28.64 51.01 -20.65
C ALA A 233 -27.63 50.02 -21.31
N ASP A 234 -27.77 49.85 -22.64
CA ASP A 234 -26.87 49.40 -23.71
C ASP A 234 -25.33 49.59 -23.54
N ASP A 235 -24.47 48.86 -24.27
CA ASP A 235 -24.62 48.42 -25.67
C ASP A 235 -24.06 47.02 -25.99
N SER A 236 -24.63 46.38 -27.02
CA SER A 236 -24.24 45.07 -27.54
C SER A 236 -24.13 45.10 -29.06
N ARG A 237 -23.01 44.60 -29.60
CA ARG A 237 -22.93 44.08 -30.98
C ARG A 237 -21.70 43.17 -31.13
N GLU A 238 -21.84 41.87 -31.46
CA GLU A 238 -22.25 41.27 -32.75
C GLU A 238 -21.31 41.61 -33.92
N SER A 239 -21.05 40.74 -34.91
CA SER A 239 -21.30 39.28 -35.07
C SER A 239 -20.57 38.78 -36.35
N ALA A 240 -20.73 37.49 -36.67
CA ALA A 240 -20.31 36.77 -37.89
C ALA A 240 -18.80 36.56 -38.14
N GLY A 241 -18.35 35.48 -38.80
CA GLY A 241 -19.05 34.26 -39.24
C GLY A 241 -18.77 33.84 -40.69
N GLU A 242 -17.99 32.78 -40.89
CA GLU A 242 -17.70 32.05 -42.16
C GLU A 242 -17.34 30.59 -41.75
N SER A 243 -18.07 29.54 -42.12
CA SER A 243 -18.31 28.89 -43.42
C SER A 243 -17.25 27.83 -43.80
N GLU A 244 -17.63 26.55 -43.73
CA GLU A 244 -16.90 25.40 -44.29
C GLU A 244 -17.68 24.81 -45.48
N PRO A 245 -17.01 24.37 -46.57
CA PRO A 245 -17.67 23.74 -47.71
C PRO A 245 -17.75 22.20 -47.60
N GLU A 246 -18.78 21.65 -48.22
CA GLU A 246 -19.04 20.20 -48.32
C GLU A 246 -18.03 19.47 -49.22
N SER A 247 -17.85 18.17 -48.99
CA SER A 247 -17.40 17.24 -50.04
C SER A 247 -18.09 15.89 -49.94
N GLU A 248 -19.03 15.63 -50.85
CA GLU A 248 -19.49 14.27 -51.12
C GLU A 248 -18.42 13.50 -51.90
N THR A 249 -18.16 12.24 -51.52
CA THR A 249 -18.15 11.10 -52.48
C THR A 249 -17.95 9.77 -51.78
N LYS A 250 -18.85 8.82 -52.04
CA LYS A 250 -18.67 7.38 -51.83
C LYS A 250 -19.29 6.69 -53.05
N PRO A 251 -18.59 5.79 -53.75
CA PRO A 251 -18.94 4.38 -53.58
C PRO A 251 -17.76 3.40 -53.76
N GLY A 252 -17.94 2.14 -53.33
CA GLY A 252 -17.05 1.04 -53.74
C GLY A 252 -16.79 -0.04 -52.69
N GLU A 253 -17.72 -0.98 -52.51
CA GLU A 253 -17.35 -2.35 -52.13
C GLU A 253 -16.85 -3.10 -53.37
N PRO A 254 -15.91 -4.03 -53.19
CA PRO A 254 -16.01 -5.32 -53.86
C PRO A 254 -16.07 -6.48 -52.84
N LYS A 255 -16.87 -7.49 -53.19
CA LYS A 255 -17.11 -8.69 -52.39
C LYS A 255 -16.03 -9.76 -52.57
N ASP A 256 -16.14 -10.78 -51.71
CA ASP A 256 -15.71 -12.17 -51.90
C ASP A 256 -14.20 -12.47 -51.87
N SER A 257 -13.77 -13.07 -50.75
CA SER A 257 -12.65 -14.00 -50.70
C SER A 257 -13.17 -15.43 -50.50
N PRO A 258 -12.64 -16.44 -51.20
CA PRO A 258 -13.12 -17.81 -51.11
C PRO A 258 -12.64 -18.52 -49.83
N PRO A 259 -13.31 -19.61 -49.40
CA PRO A 259 -12.90 -20.38 -48.23
C PRO A 259 -11.69 -21.28 -48.55
N ASN A 260 -10.67 -21.25 -47.69
CA ASN A 260 -9.65 -22.31 -47.67
C ASN A 260 -10.17 -23.54 -46.93
N SER A 261 -9.87 -24.71 -47.50
CA SER A 261 -9.77 -26.00 -46.80
C SER A 261 -8.32 -26.28 -46.41
#